data_AF-A0A6N3CUW4-F1
#
_entry.id   AF-A0A6N3CUW4-F1
#
_cell.length_a   1.000
_cell.length_b   1.000
_cell.length_c   1.000
_cell.angle_alpha   90.00
_cell.angle_beta   90.00
_cell.angle_gamma   90.00
#
_symmetry.space_group_name_H-M   'P 1'
#
loop_
_entity.id
_entity.type
_entity.pdbx_description
1 polymer ?
#
loop_
_entity_poly.entity_id
_entity_poly.type
_entity_poly.pdbx_seq_one_letter_code
_entity_poly.pdbx_strand_id
1 'polypeptide(L)'
;MKKNLLKVLVVGCMVVSSVPTSVFASTVNTDNIKENTIEQTQEVGTLDSWLKEYILSLKGINNDEKQKLFESEKVIQSIYKQIDVLLDKAETIGVDVRVKIQEVDDKIYEIQNEDSKIMDKVHKYEESKLINEFDINEESLDDDNEENIYDGMVNYIKSLSILTASEKDKLLDTQKKLEPYYKELEALNKELDEVQKPVMDELDKLYDEVDKVYKDVAYIWDKVNQNY
;
A
#
# COMPACT_ATOMS: atom_id res chain seq x y z
N MET A 1 -1.39 -9.09 -6.77
CA MET A 1 -0.54 -8.22 -5.88
C MET A 1 0.77 -8.88 -5.43
N LYS A 2 0.86 -10.22 -5.34
CA LYS A 2 2.04 -10.94 -4.81
C LYS A 2 3.30 -10.89 -5.72
N LYS A 3 3.15 -10.83 -7.06
CA LYS A 3 4.30 -10.65 -7.98
C LYS A 3 4.96 -9.27 -7.90
N ASN A 4 4.21 -8.24 -7.50
CA ASN A 4 4.79 -6.94 -7.17
C ASN A 4 5.58 -7.04 -5.87
N LEU A 5 5.14 -7.83 -4.88
CA LEU A 5 5.95 -8.15 -3.71
C LEU A 5 7.21 -8.92 -4.11
N LEU A 6 7.14 -9.90 -5.03
CA LEU A 6 8.31 -10.65 -5.50
C LEU A 6 9.28 -9.76 -6.30
N LYS A 7 8.81 -8.86 -7.17
CA LYS A 7 9.65 -7.89 -7.88
C LYS A 7 10.16 -6.78 -6.95
N VAL A 8 9.38 -6.34 -5.97
CA VAL A 8 9.80 -5.34 -4.95
C VAL A 8 10.69 -5.97 -3.89
N LEU A 9 10.67 -7.27 -3.67
CA LEU A 9 11.57 -8.00 -2.76
C LEU A 9 12.81 -8.45 -3.54
N VAL A 10 12.72 -8.81 -4.83
CA VAL A 10 13.88 -9.01 -5.71
C VAL A 10 14.61 -7.68 -5.96
N VAL A 11 13.90 -6.59 -6.27
CA VAL A 11 14.50 -5.25 -6.46
C VAL A 11 14.81 -4.59 -5.11
N GLY A 12 14.01 -4.79 -4.06
CA GLY A 12 14.23 -4.21 -2.73
C GLY A 12 15.31 -4.92 -1.92
N CYS A 13 15.45 -6.26 -2.03
CA CYS A 13 16.62 -6.96 -1.50
C CYS A 13 17.88 -6.76 -2.37
N MET A 14 17.75 -6.29 -3.62
CA MET A 14 18.90 -5.97 -4.48
C MET A 14 19.31 -4.47 -4.49
N VAL A 15 18.48 -3.52 -4.06
CA VAL A 15 18.75 -2.07 -4.19
C VAL A 15 19.16 -1.34 -2.91
N VAL A 16 19.16 -1.93 -1.70
CA VAL A 16 19.65 -1.22 -0.49
C VAL A 16 21.17 -1.24 -0.33
N SER A 17 21.91 -0.87 -1.38
CA SER A 17 23.17 -0.16 -1.22
C SER A 17 22.91 1.34 -1.35
N SER A 18 23.03 2.03 -0.21
CA SER A 18 23.22 3.48 -0.01
C SER A 18 22.03 4.35 0.47
N VAL A 19 22.13 4.67 1.77
CA VAL A 19 21.67 5.85 2.59
C VAL A 19 20.18 6.06 2.94
N PRO A 20 19.87 6.70 4.10
CA PRO A 20 20.35 6.51 5.48
C PRO A 20 19.19 6.12 6.43
N THR A 21 19.55 5.69 7.64
CA THR A 21 18.67 5.68 8.81
C THR A 21 17.98 7.04 9.02
N SER A 22 16.75 7.20 8.54
CA SER A 22 15.77 8.08 9.17
C SER A 22 14.67 7.20 9.71
N VAL A 23 14.99 6.61 10.86
CA VAL A 23 14.01 6.15 11.85
C VAL A 23 12.99 7.28 11.99
N PHE A 24 11.75 7.05 11.55
CA PHE A 24 10.62 7.83 12.05
C PHE A 24 10.49 7.48 13.54
N ALA A 25 11.32 8.13 14.36
CA ALA A 25 11.08 8.25 15.79
C ALA A 25 9.96 9.28 15.93
N SER A 26 8.74 8.85 15.64
CA SER A 26 7.56 9.47 16.24
C SER A 26 7.59 9.05 17.70
N THR A 27 8.08 9.94 18.55
CA THR A 27 8.05 9.77 20.00
C THR A 27 6.59 9.56 20.42
N VAL A 28 6.25 8.34 20.79
CA VAL A 28 4.99 8.01 21.46
C VAL A 28 4.93 8.83 22.73
N ASN A 29 4.14 9.90 22.72
CA ASN A 29 3.73 10.57 23.94
C ASN A 29 2.53 9.79 24.48
N THR A 30 2.81 8.79 25.32
CA THR A 30 1.81 8.13 26.15
C THR A 30 1.27 9.15 27.14
N ASP A 31 0.14 9.78 26.82
CA ASP A 31 -0.80 10.27 27.82
C ASP A 31 -2.21 10.44 27.23
N ASN A 32 -3.13 9.61 27.74
CA ASN A 32 -4.59 9.74 27.74
C ASN A 32 -5.34 9.61 26.40
N ILE A 33 -5.54 8.37 25.93
CA ILE A 33 -6.71 8.05 25.10
C ILE A 33 -7.79 7.47 26.03
N LYS A 34 -8.77 8.31 26.38
CA LYS A 34 -10.02 7.83 26.97
C LYS A 34 -10.79 7.10 25.88
N GLU A 35 -11.17 5.85 26.15
CA GLU A 35 -12.20 5.13 25.39
C GLU A 35 -13.44 6.02 25.30
N ASN A 36 -13.77 6.48 24.10
CA ASN A 36 -15.04 7.12 23.85
C ASN A 36 -15.90 6.16 23.05
N THR A 37 -16.83 5.54 23.76
CA THR A 37 -17.96 4.80 23.20
C THR A 37 -18.66 5.67 22.16
N ILE A 38 -18.65 5.23 20.90
CA ILE A 38 -19.29 5.95 19.79
C ILE A 38 -20.80 5.69 19.85
N GLU A 39 -21.54 6.64 20.43
CA GLU A 39 -22.97 6.80 20.12
C GLU A 39 -23.08 7.44 18.74
N GLN A 40 -23.64 6.69 17.78
CA GLN A 40 -24.03 7.22 16.47
C GLN A 40 -25.12 8.28 16.65
N THR A 41 -24.71 9.55 16.64
CA THR A 41 -25.64 10.66 16.40
C THR A 41 -25.13 11.42 15.20
N GLN A 42 -25.86 11.32 14.09
CA GLN A 42 -25.56 11.96 12.82
C GLN A 42 -25.80 13.49 12.96
N GLU A 43 -24.83 14.22 13.51
CA GLU A 43 -24.82 15.68 13.38
C GLU A 43 -24.43 16.04 11.94
N VAL A 44 -25.43 16.48 11.17
CA VAL A 44 -25.21 17.11 9.86
C VAL A 44 -24.43 18.40 10.10
N GLY A 45 -23.10 18.34 9.91
CA GLY A 45 -22.20 19.46 10.17
C GLY A 45 -22.50 20.72 9.33
N THR A 46 -22.01 21.86 9.81
CA THR A 46 -22.04 23.12 9.06
C THR A 46 -21.02 23.07 7.91
N LEU A 47 -21.43 23.50 6.73
CA LEU A 47 -20.56 23.63 5.56
C LEU A 47 -19.43 24.63 5.83
N ASP A 48 -18.20 24.29 5.43
CA ASP A 48 -17.06 25.19 5.57
C ASP A 48 -17.29 26.54 4.87
N SER A 49 -16.84 27.62 5.52
CA SER A 49 -17.07 28.99 5.05
C SER A 49 -16.51 29.24 3.65
N TRP A 50 -15.29 28.74 3.38
CA TRP A 50 -14.64 28.92 2.08
C TRP A 50 -15.39 28.19 0.95
N LEU A 51 -15.90 26.98 1.23
CA LEU A 51 -16.65 26.20 0.25
C LEU A 51 -18.03 26.80 0.00
N LYS A 52 -18.65 27.36 1.05
CA LYS A 52 -19.87 28.13 0.92
C LYS A 52 -19.69 29.35 0.01
N GLU A 53 -18.63 30.13 0.24
CA GLU A 53 -18.28 31.28 -0.61
C GLU A 53 -18.00 30.88 -2.05
N TYR A 54 -17.28 29.76 -2.24
CA TYR A 54 -17.02 29.20 -3.57
C TYR A 54 -18.32 28.89 -4.32
N ILE A 55 -19.25 28.13 -3.74
CA ILE A 55 -20.53 27.79 -4.37
C ILE A 55 -21.36 29.05 -4.68
N LEU A 56 -21.34 30.06 -3.79
CA LEU A 56 -22.02 31.33 -4.05
C LEU A 56 -21.44 32.07 -5.25
N SER A 57 -20.12 31.98 -5.46
CA SER A 57 -19.41 32.63 -6.56
C SER A 57 -19.64 31.99 -7.93
N LEU A 58 -20.11 30.72 -7.96
CA LEU A 58 -20.34 29.99 -9.20
C LEU A 58 -21.36 30.69 -10.12
N LYS A 59 -21.00 30.76 -11.41
CA LYS A 59 -21.81 31.32 -12.48
C LYS A 59 -22.48 30.20 -13.28
N GLY A 60 -23.55 30.53 -14.01
CA GLY A 60 -24.25 29.57 -14.88
C GLY A 60 -25.22 28.62 -14.19
N ILE A 61 -25.41 28.76 -12.87
CA ILE A 61 -26.34 27.95 -12.05
C ILE A 61 -27.28 28.85 -11.24
N ASN A 62 -28.49 28.37 -10.98
CA ASN A 62 -29.52 29.10 -10.24
C ASN A 62 -29.44 28.86 -8.71
N ASN A 63 -30.31 29.55 -7.94
CA ASN A 63 -30.30 29.45 -6.49
C ASN A 63 -30.67 28.06 -5.96
N ASP A 64 -31.58 27.34 -6.63
CA ASP A 64 -31.98 25.99 -6.23
C ASP A 64 -30.83 24.99 -6.46
N GLU A 65 -30.11 25.15 -7.57
CA GLU A 65 -28.91 24.36 -7.88
C GLU A 65 -27.78 24.64 -6.88
N LYS A 66 -27.57 25.91 -6.50
CA LYS A 66 -26.63 26.27 -5.43
C LYS A 66 -27.03 25.65 -4.09
N GLN A 67 -28.33 25.63 -3.77
CA GLN A 67 -28.83 24.99 -2.55
C GLN A 67 -28.57 23.48 -2.54
N LYS A 68 -28.77 22.80 -3.67
CA LYS A 68 -28.43 21.37 -3.81
C LYS A 68 -26.94 21.10 -3.63
N LEU A 69 -26.07 21.95 -4.16
CA LEU A 69 -24.63 21.84 -3.93
C LEU A 69 -24.29 22.03 -2.44
N PHE A 70 -24.89 23.00 -1.75
CA PHE A 70 -24.68 23.17 -0.31
C PHE A 70 -25.10 21.94 0.50
N GLU A 71 -26.24 21.33 0.17
CA GLU A 71 -26.73 20.14 0.86
C GLU A 71 -25.84 18.93 0.60
N SER A 72 -25.41 18.75 -0.66
CA SER A 72 -24.53 17.65 -1.07
C SER A 72 -23.16 17.76 -0.39
N GLU A 73 -22.55 18.96 -0.39
CA GLU A 73 -21.24 19.17 0.22
C GLU A 73 -21.27 19.01 1.75
N LYS A 74 -22.38 19.34 2.43
CA LYS A 74 -22.51 19.04 3.87
C LYS A 74 -22.45 17.55 4.14
N VAL A 75 -23.13 16.75 3.31
CA VAL A 75 -23.12 15.28 3.42
C VAL A 75 -21.71 14.76 3.14
N ILE A 76 -21.08 15.20 2.05
CA ILE A 76 -19.72 14.78 1.66
C ILE A 76 -18.69 15.14 2.74
N GLN A 77 -18.73 16.35 3.29
CA GLN A 77 -17.84 16.75 4.39
C GLN A 77 -18.03 15.88 5.64
N SER A 78 -19.26 15.51 5.96
CA SER A 78 -19.54 14.60 7.07
C SER A 78 -19.01 13.18 6.80
N ILE A 79 -19.01 12.74 5.55
CA ILE A 79 -18.44 11.44 5.17
C ILE A 79 -16.91 11.50 5.24
N TYR A 80 -16.27 12.56 4.73
CA TYR A 80 -14.81 12.70 4.81
C TYR A 80 -14.28 12.72 6.24
N LYS A 81 -15.01 13.33 7.19
CA LYS A 81 -14.66 13.23 8.62
C LYS A 81 -14.67 11.80 9.15
N GLN A 82 -15.58 10.95 8.66
CA GLN A 82 -15.61 9.54 9.04
C GLN A 82 -14.46 8.76 8.38
N ILE A 83 -14.14 9.09 7.11
CA ILE A 83 -12.98 8.55 6.40
C ILE A 83 -11.69 8.87 7.16
N ASP A 84 -11.50 10.12 7.60
CA ASP A 84 -10.31 10.53 8.37
C ASP A 84 -10.11 9.65 9.62
N VAL A 85 -11.19 9.42 10.40
CA VAL A 85 -11.15 8.55 11.58
C VAL A 85 -10.78 7.11 11.23
N LEU A 86 -11.27 6.60 10.10
CA LEU A 86 -10.94 5.25 9.64
C LEU A 86 -9.50 5.14 9.12
N LEU A 87 -8.96 6.18 8.50
CA LEU A 87 -7.56 6.24 8.08
C LEU A 87 -6.62 6.24 9.29
N ASP A 88 -6.93 7.02 10.32
CA ASP A 88 -6.19 7.01 11.60
C ASP A 88 -6.21 5.60 12.25
N LYS A 89 -7.38 4.94 12.20
CA LYS A 89 -7.52 3.56 12.66
C LYS A 89 -6.73 2.58 11.79
N ALA A 90 -6.71 2.74 10.47
CA ALA A 90 -5.96 1.89 9.55
C ALA A 90 -4.44 1.96 9.80
N GLU A 91 -3.93 3.13 10.22
CA GLU A 91 -2.51 3.32 10.57
C GLU A 91 -2.11 2.52 11.83
N THR A 92 -3.01 2.37 12.78
CA THR A 92 -2.75 1.72 14.08
C THR A 92 -3.17 0.25 14.11
N ILE A 93 -4.13 -0.17 13.27
CA ILE A 93 -4.58 -1.55 13.22
C ILE A 93 -3.51 -2.45 12.60
N GLY A 94 -3.27 -3.61 13.21
CA GLY A 94 -2.28 -4.57 12.73
C GLY A 94 -0.81 -4.17 12.96
N VAL A 95 -0.53 -3.16 13.78
CA VAL A 95 0.85 -2.79 14.17
C VAL A 95 1.60 -4.00 14.73
N ASP A 96 0.98 -4.78 15.61
CA ASP A 96 1.60 -5.98 16.19
C ASP A 96 1.98 -7.02 15.13
N VAL A 97 1.16 -7.17 14.07
CA VAL A 97 1.44 -8.08 12.95
C VAL A 97 2.59 -7.54 12.09
N ARG A 98 2.60 -6.22 11.82
CA ARG A 98 3.71 -5.56 11.10
C ARG A 98 5.04 -5.70 11.82
N VAL A 99 5.05 -5.61 13.15
CA VAL A 99 6.26 -5.85 13.96
C VAL A 99 6.77 -7.28 13.76
N LYS A 100 5.89 -8.29 13.81
CA LYS A 100 6.29 -9.69 13.56
C LYS A 100 6.81 -9.89 12.13
N ILE A 101 6.19 -9.26 11.13
CA ILE A 101 6.66 -9.29 9.74
C ILE A 101 8.09 -8.75 9.66
N GLN A 102 8.34 -7.58 10.27
CA GLN A 102 9.68 -6.99 10.31
C GLN A 102 10.70 -7.92 10.98
N GLU A 103 10.36 -8.57 12.09
CA GLU A 103 11.25 -9.53 12.76
C GLU A 103 11.59 -10.74 11.89
N VAL A 104 10.65 -11.19 11.04
CA VAL A 104 10.89 -12.28 10.09
C VAL A 104 11.76 -11.80 8.93
N ASP A 105 11.49 -10.61 8.38
CA ASP A 105 12.28 -9.99 7.33
C ASP A 105 13.74 -9.76 7.76
N ASP A 106 13.96 -9.31 9.00
CA ASP A 106 15.30 -9.13 9.56
C ASP A 106 16.07 -10.46 9.60
N LYS A 107 15.42 -11.57 9.99
CA LYS A 107 16.04 -12.91 9.99
C LYS A 107 16.34 -13.39 8.57
N ILE A 108 15.43 -13.14 7.63
CA ILE A 108 15.65 -13.46 6.21
C ILE A 108 16.88 -12.71 5.70
N TYR A 109 16.98 -11.41 5.99
CA TYR A 109 18.12 -10.59 5.62
C TYR A 109 19.43 -11.10 6.23
N GLU A 110 19.45 -11.41 7.53
CA GLU A 110 20.63 -11.97 8.20
C GLU A 110 21.13 -13.25 7.53
N ILE A 111 20.22 -14.19 7.23
CA ILE A 111 20.55 -15.46 6.58
C ILE A 111 21.07 -15.23 5.15
N GLN A 112 20.43 -14.36 4.38
CA GLN A 112 20.87 -14.03 3.02
C GLN A 112 22.25 -13.35 3.00
N ASN A 113 22.53 -12.54 4.02
CA ASN A 113 23.79 -11.80 4.12
C ASN A 113 25.01 -12.72 4.35
N GLU A 114 24.82 -13.95 4.84
CA GLU A 114 25.88 -14.99 4.93
C GLU A 114 26.57 -15.22 3.58
N ASP A 115 25.79 -15.14 2.48
CA ASP A 115 26.26 -15.35 1.10
C ASP A 115 26.30 -14.05 0.27
N SER A 116 26.34 -12.89 0.93
CA SER A 116 26.32 -11.54 0.31
C SER A 116 27.31 -11.38 -0.85
N LYS A 117 28.53 -11.92 -0.75
CA LYS A 117 29.53 -11.85 -1.84
C LYS A 117 29.10 -12.57 -3.12
N ILE A 118 28.36 -13.67 -2.99
CA ILE A 118 27.82 -14.40 -4.14
C ILE A 118 26.65 -13.59 -4.70
N MET A 119 25.81 -13.02 -3.84
CA MET A 119 24.70 -12.16 -4.25
C MET A 119 25.16 -10.89 -4.97
N ASP A 120 26.23 -10.24 -4.52
CA ASP A 120 26.84 -9.08 -5.21
C ASP A 120 27.25 -9.40 -6.65
N LYS A 121 27.70 -10.63 -6.90
CA LYS A 121 28.07 -11.11 -8.24
C LYS A 121 26.84 -11.30 -9.10
N VAL A 122 25.74 -11.83 -8.53
CA VAL A 122 24.44 -11.92 -9.21
C VAL A 122 23.92 -10.53 -9.53
N HIS A 123 24.00 -9.59 -8.59
CA HIS A 123 23.52 -8.21 -8.78
C HIS A 123 24.22 -7.52 -9.96
N LYS A 124 25.55 -7.52 -9.98
CA LYS A 124 26.33 -6.95 -11.09
C LYS A 124 26.00 -7.59 -12.44
N TYR A 125 25.68 -8.88 -12.45
CA TYR A 125 25.26 -9.57 -13.65
C TYR A 125 23.90 -9.09 -14.16
N GLU A 126 22.90 -8.97 -13.29
CA GLU A 126 21.58 -8.47 -13.68
C GLU A 126 21.61 -6.98 -14.07
N GLU A 127 22.35 -6.14 -13.34
CA GLU A 127 22.60 -4.74 -13.74
C GLU A 127 23.17 -4.65 -15.16
N SER A 128 24.10 -5.55 -15.51
CA SER A 128 24.69 -5.58 -16.85
C SER A 128 23.71 -5.98 -17.95
N LYS A 129 22.64 -6.73 -17.64
CA LYS A 129 21.56 -7.00 -18.61
C LYS A 129 20.67 -5.79 -18.80
N LEU A 130 20.28 -5.13 -17.71
CA LEU A 130 19.42 -3.94 -17.74
C LEU A 130 20.04 -2.78 -18.53
N ILE A 131 21.35 -2.62 -18.47
CA ILE A 131 22.08 -1.61 -19.26
C ILE A 131 22.06 -1.93 -20.77
N ASN A 132 21.91 -3.20 -21.14
CA ASN A 132 21.95 -3.67 -22.53
C ASN A 132 20.57 -3.95 -23.14
N GLU A 133 19.52 -4.07 -22.34
CA GLU A 133 18.12 -4.29 -22.75
C GLU A 133 17.22 -3.21 -22.13
N PHE A 134 17.30 -1.98 -22.62
CA PHE A 134 16.29 -0.95 -22.32
C PHE A 134 15.09 -1.11 -23.25
N ASP A 135 14.37 -2.23 -23.12
CA ASP A 135 13.05 -2.41 -23.69
C ASP A 135 12.15 -3.06 -22.63
N ILE A 136 11.61 -2.23 -21.75
CA ILE A 136 10.66 -2.67 -20.73
C ILE A 136 9.31 -2.82 -21.42
N ASN A 137 9.08 -3.97 -22.06
CA ASN A 137 7.72 -4.42 -22.28
C ASN A 137 7.15 -4.76 -20.90
N GLU A 138 6.33 -3.85 -20.38
CA GLU A 138 5.48 -4.01 -19.20
C GLU A 138 4.34 -4.99 -19.55
N GLU A 139 4.69 -6.19 -20.02
CA GLU A 139 3.73 -7.22 -20.36
C GLU A 139 3.17 -7.77 -19.05
N SER A 140 1.90 -7.44 -18.83
CA SER A 140 0.96 -7.99 -17.85
C SER A 140 1.40 -9.34 -17.30
N LEU A 141 1.94 -9.33 -16.08
CA LEU A 141 2.19 -10.55 -15.34
C LEU A 141 0.84 -11.12 -14.90
N ASP A 142 0.31 -12.06 -15.68
CA ASP A 142 -0.87 -12.85 -15.30
C ASP A 142 -0.69 -13.39 -13.87
N ASP A 143 -1.64 -13.07 -12.99
CA ASP A 143 -1.64 -13.35 -11.53
C ASP A 143 -1.92 -14.85 -11.24
N ASP A 144 -2.08 -15.67 -12.28
CA ASP A 144 -2.64 -17.02 -12.19
C ASP A 144 -1.60 -18.13 -11.94
N ASN A 145 -0.30 -17.81 -11.97
CA ASN A 145 0.76 -18.77 -11.70
C ASN A 145 1.34 -18.51 -10.29
N GLU A 146 0.69 -19.08 -9.27
CA GLU A 146 1.13 -19.11 -7.87
C GLU A 146 2.35 -20.02 -7.67
N GLU A 147 3.47 -19.72 -8.33
CA GLU A 147 4.74 -20.35 -7.95
C GLU A 147 5.16 -19.79 -6.58
N ASN A 148 5.35 -20.67 -5.59
CA ASN A 148 5.81 -20.27 -4.27
C ASN A 148 7.18 -19.57 -4.40
N ILE A 149 7.41 -18.51 -3.60
CA ILE A 149 8.66 -17.72 -3.57
C ILE A 149 9.91 -18.62 -3.55
N TYR A 150 9.86 -19.72 -2.77
CA TYR A 150 10.95 -20.69 -2.69
C TYR A 150 11.27 -21.33 -4.04
N ASP A 151 10.26 -21.85 -4.76
CA ASP A 151 10.44 -22.55 -6.03
C ASP A 151 10.97 -21.60 -7.12
N GLY A 152 10.45 -20.38 -7.17
CA GLY A 152 10.91 -19.34 -8.08
C GLY A 152 12.39 -18.99 -7.88
N MET A 153 12.82 -18.83 -6.62
CA MET A 153 14.23 -18.55 -6.28
C MET A 153 15.15 -19.71 -6.63
N VAL A 154 14.73 -20.95 -6.34
CA VAL A 154 15.49 -22.16 -6.69
C VAL A 154 15.70 -22.26 -8.20
N ASN A 155 14.65 -22.01 -9.00
CA ASN A 155 14.71 -22.05 -10.46
C ASN A 155 15.61 -20.93 -11.01
N TYR A 156 15.51 -19.73 -10.44
CA TYR A 156 16.38 -18.61 -10.79
C TYR A 156 17.87 -18.93 -10.52
N ILE A 157 18.23 -19.41 -9.32
CA ILE A 157 19.62 -19.75 -8.98
C ILE A 157 20.19 -20.80 -9.93
N LYS A 158 19.41 -21.82 -10.29
CA LYS A 158 19.82 -22.86 -11.24
C LYS A 158 20.11 -22.28 -12.63
N SER A 159 19.32 -21.30 -13.07
CA SER A 159 19.45 -20.64 -14.38
C SER A 159 20.70 -19.75 -14.51
N LEU A 160 21.25 -19.23 -13.41
CA LEU A 160 22.35 -18.28 -13.42
C LEU A 160 23.65 -18.92 -13.95
N SER A 161 24.04 -18.58 -15.17
CA SER A 161 25.25 -19.13 -15.82
C SER A 161 26.56 -18.58 -15.23
N ILE A 162 26.49 -17.42 -14.57
CA ILE A 162 27.64 -16.74 -13.95
C ILE A 162 28.12 -17.41 -12.66
N LEU A 163 27.29 -18.24 -12.04
CA LEU A 163 27.61 -18.94 -10.80
C LEU A 163 28.27 -20.28 -11.09
N THR A 164 29.33 -20.58 -10.35
CA THR A 164 29.90 -21.92 -10.28
C THR A 164 28.93 -22.89 -9.59
N ALA A 165 29.12 -24.20 -9.78
CA ALA A 165 28.31 -25.21 -9.10
C ALA A 165 28.34 -25.04 -7.57
N SER A 166 29.52 -24.80 -7.00
CA SER A 166 29.67 -24.60 -5.55
C SER A 166 28.97 -23.33 -5.04
N GLU A 167 28.96 -22.25 -5.81
CA GLU A 167 28.22 -21.03 -5.46
C GLU A 167 26.70 -21.26 -5.54
N LYS A 168 26.22 -22.02 -6.54
CA LYS A 168 24.80 -22.40 -6.64
C LYS A 168 24.37 -23.25 -5.46
N ASP A 169 25.15 -24.26 -5.10
CA ASP A 169 24.84 -25.15 -3.99
C ASP A 169 24.69 -24.37 -2.68
N LYS A 170 25.58 -23.40 -2.42
CA LYS A 170 25.47 -22.50 -1.25
C LYS A 170 24.18 -21.69 -1.25
N LEU A 171 23.85 -21.04 -2.37
CA LEU A 171 22.62 -20.25 -2.45
C LEU A 171 21.38 -21.12 -2.30
N LEU A 172 21.38 -22.34 -2.85
CA LEU A 172 20.28 -23.30 -2.70
C LEU A 172 20.12 -23.78 -1.26
N ASP A 173 21.22 -24.05 -0.56
CA ASP A 173 21.20 -24.37 0.87
C ASP A 173 20.64 -23.20 1.69
N THR A 174 21.02 -21.97 1.34
CA THR A 174 20.47 -20.74 1.95
C THR A 174 18.97 -20.61 1.69
N GLN A 175 18.49 -20.83 0.45
CA GLN A 175 17.04 -20.85 0.18
C GLN A 175 16.31 -21.92 1.00
N LYS A 176 16.91 -23.09 1.20
CA LYS A 176 16.33 -24.16 2.02
C LYS A 176 16.21 -23.74 3.50
N LYS A 177 17.17 -22.99 4.03
CA LYS A 177 17.07 -22.41 5.38
C LYS A 177 15.95 -21.36 5.48
N LEU A 178 15.69 -20.62 4.39
CA LEU A 178 14.71 -19.54 4.32
C LEU A 178 13.26 -20.02 4.12
N GLU A 179 13.05 -21.23 3.58
CA GLU A 179 11.73 -21.82 3.34
C GLU A 179 10.72 -21.66 4.51
N PRO A 180 11.06 -21.98 5.78
CA PRO A 180 10.13 -21.78 6.89
C PRO A 180 9.76 -20.31 7.12
N TYR A 181 10.70 -19.39 6.94
CA TYR A 181 10.47 -17.95 7.13
C TYR A 181 9.58 -17.38 6.03
N TYR A 182 9.71 -17.84 4.79
CA TYR A 182 8.78 -17.45 3.72
C TYR A 182 7.34 -17.91 3.98
N LYS A 183 7.17 -19.11 4.53
CA LYS A 183 5.83 -19.60 4.94
C LYS A 183 5.26 -18.79 6.10
N GLU A 184 6.10 -18.43 7.07
CA GLU A 184 5.71 -17.57 8.19
C GLU A 184 5.30 -16.18 7.70
N LEU A 185 6.07 -15.57 6.79
CA LEU A 185 5.78 -14.27 6.19
C LEU A 185 4.47 -14.31 5.39
N GLU A 186 4.21 -15.36 4.62
CA GLU A 186 2.93 -15.52 3.91
C GLU A 186 1.74 -15.58 4.89
N ALA A 187 1.88 -16.33 5.98
CA ALA A 187 0.83 -16.43 6.99
C ALA A 187 0.58 -15.09 7.71
N LEU A 188 1.65 -14.37 8.09
CA LEU A 188 1.54 -13.07 8.74
C LEU A 188 0.93 -12.01 7.84
N ASN A 189 1.27 -11.99 6.54
CA ASN A 189 0.64 -11.08 5.59
C ASN A 189 -0.86 -11.36 5.43
N LYS A 190 -1.25 -12.65 5.40
CA LYS A 190 -2.67 -13.01 5.39
C LYS A 190 -3.39 -12.58 6.67
N GLU A 191 -2.75 -12.74 7.83
CA GLU A 191 -3.29 -12.25 9.11
C GLU A 191 -3.46 -10.71 9.09
N LEU A 192 -2.48 -9.99 8.54
CA LEU A 192 -2.55 -8.53 8.39
C LEU A 192 -3.71 -8.11 7.49
N ASP A 193 -3.87 -8.76 6.33
CA ASP A 193 -4.97 -8.53 5.40
C ASP A 193 -6.33 -8.76 6.09
N GLU A 194 -6.48 -9.87 6.83
CA GLU A 194 -7.71 -10.20 7.56
C GLU A 194 -8.04 -9.15 8.64
N VAL A 195 -7.02 -8.64 9.34
CA VAL A 195 -7.18 -7.62 10.38
C VAL A 195 -7.53 -6.25 9.80
N GLN A 196 -6.95 -5.88 8.66
CA GLN A 196 -7.21 -4.59 7.99
C GLN A 196 -8.53 -4.58 7.21
N LYS A 197 -8.97 -5.75 6.72
CA LYS A 197 -10.14 -5.89 5.85
C LYS A 197 -11.40 -5.16 6.34
N PRO A 198 -11.82 -5.24 7.62
CA PRO A 198 -13.04 -4.56 8.05
C PRO A 198 -12.99 -3.05 7.89
N VAL A 199 -11.81 -2.43 8.13
CA VAL A 199 -11.62 -0.99 7.96
C VAL A 199 -11.62 -0.62 6.48
N MET A 200 -10.97 -1.42 5.64
CA MET A 200 -10.96 -1.20 4.19
C MET A 200 -12.38 -1.35 3.59
N ASP A 201 -13.13 -2.36 4.01
CA ASP A 201 -14.52 -2.57 3.59
C ASP A 201 -15.45 -1.42 4.02
N GLU A 202 -15.14 -0.73 5.11
CA GLU A 202 -15.88 0.44 5.58
C GLU A 202 -15.49 1.71 4.80
N LEU A 203 -14.20 1.91 4.53
CA LEU A 203 -13.71 2.97 3.66
C LEU A 203 -14.32 2.90 2.26
N ASP A 204 -14.33 1.71 1.64
CA ASP A 204 -14.92 1.50 0.31
C ASP A 204 -16.40 1.93 0.26
N LYS A 205 -17.17 1.60 1.30
CA LYS A 205 -18.59 1.99 1.40
C LYS A 205 -18.76 3.50 1.51
N LEU A 206 -17.91 4.17 2.29
CA LEU A 206 -17.97 5.62 2.44
C LEU A 206 -17.60 6.33 1.14
N TYR A 207 -16.60 5.84 0.40
CA TYR A 207 -16.29 6.35 -0.94
C TYR A 207 -17.42 6.11 -1.92
N ASP A 208 -18.07 4.94 -1.90
CA ASP A 208 -19.26 4.66 -2.71
C ASP A 208 -20.42 5.63 -2.39
N GLU A 209 -20.56 6.05 -1.14
CA GLU A 209 -21.56 7.05 -0.74
C GLU A 209 -21.22 8.45 -1.27
N VAL A 210 -19.96 8.88 -1.17
CA VAL A 210 -19.48 10.13 -1.78
C VAL A 210 -19.75 10.14 -3.28
N ASP A 211 -19.44 9.05 -3.97
CA ASP A 211 -19.70 8.88 -5.40
C ASP A 211 -21.17 9.02 -5.76
N LYS A 212 -22.07 8.45 -4.96
CA LYS A 212 -23.53 8.58 -5.16
C LYS A 212 -23.97 10.04 -5.02
N VAL A 213 -23.50 10.73 -3.98
CA VAL A 213 -23.83 12.14 -3.76
C VAL A 213 -23.33 13.00 -4.92
N TYR A 214 -22.10 12.78 -5.39
CA TYR A 214 -21.57 13.53 -6.54
C TYR A 214 -22.32 13.22 -7.85
N LYS A 215 -22.74 11.96 -8.07
CA LYS A 215 -23.56 11.60 -9.25
C LYS A 215 -24.89 12.37 -9.28
N ASP A 216 -25.52 12.59 -8.13
CA ASP A 216 -26.79 13.32 -8.04
C ASP A 216 -26.67 14.81 -8.41
N VAL A 217 -25.49 15.41 -8.23
CA VAL A 217 -25.21 16.82 -8.58
C VAL A 217 -24.29 17.00 -9.78
N ALA A 218 -23.86 15.93 -10.45
CA ALA A 218 -22.94 15.98 -11.58
C ALA A 218 -23.43 16.93 -12.70
N TYR A 219 -24.73 16.92 -12.98
CA TYR A 219 -25.33 17.80 -13.98
C TYR A 219 -25.18 19.30 -13.65
N ILE A 220 -25.05 19.66 -12.38
CA ILE A 220 -24.81 21.04 -11.93
C ILE A 220 -23.35 21.41 -12.23
N TRP A 221 -22.42 20.51 -11.93
CA TRP A 221 -21.00 20.69 -12.24
C TRP A 221 -20.72 20.78 -13.74
N ASP A 222 -21.44 20.01 -14.56
CA ASP A 222 -21.36 20.12 -16.02
C ASP A 222 -21.74 21.54 -16.50
N LYS A 223 -22.80 22.14 -15.92
CA LYS A 223 -23.19 23.52 -16.23
C LYS A 223 -22.13 24.53 -15.80
N VAL A 224 -21.55 24.35 -14.61
CA VAL A 224 -20.47 25.22 -14.12
C VAL A 224 -19.28 25.19 -15.10
N ASN A 225 -18.86 24.00 -15.53
CA ASN A 225 -17.75 23.81 -16.46
C ASN A 225 -18.00 24.42 -17.84
N GLN A 226 -19.24 24.38 -18.33
CA GLN A 226 -19.63 25.02 -19.59
C GLN A 226 -19.64 26.56 -19.52
N ASN A 227 -19.63 27.14 -18.32
CA ASN A 227 -19.70 28.58 -18.08
C ASN A 227 -18.39 29.14 -17.46
N TYR A 228 -17.32 28.35 -17.48
CA TYR A 228 -15.96 28.74 -17.11
C TYR A 228 -15.20 29.27 -18.35
#